data_AF-A0A2S3GNY8-F1
#
_entry.id   AF-A0A2S3GNY8-F1
#
_cell.length_a   1.000
_cell.length_b   1.000
_cell.length_c   1.000
_cell.angle_alpha   90.00
_cell.angle_beta   90.00
_cell.angle_gamma   90.00
#
_symmetry.space_group_name_H-M   'P 1'
#
loop_
_entity.id
_entity.type
_entity.pdbx_description
1 polymer ?
#
loop_
_entity_poly.entity_id
_entity_poly.type
_entity_poly.pdbx_seq_one_letter_code
_entity_poly.pdbx_strand_id
1 'polypeptide(L)'
;MASKILLSLLVLAAVSPAELAAFDVIQMLVDKPQYAGFSKVLEQTKVAGEANQLKAASLLVVPEKTVKSLVALPADKLRQAVANHVLLSYFDPIKLDEMKTRTALLPTLLSNTDKALGVLNYSKADDGQMYFGAPGAPCVAKLVKVVAARPYTVSIMEISEPILPLGSGKPDAAPGRRGKGGKGKIKPAGLDESSEVTGKTDDAAGKAESPESAAAAPSPAS
;
A
#
# COMPACT_ATOMS: atom_id res chain seq x y z
N MET A 1 2.01 63.95 -41.88
CA MET A 1 1.43 62.60 -42.04
C MET A 1 2.21 61.61 -41.19
N ALA A 2 1.57 60.57 -40.66
CA ALA A 2 2.05 59.85 -39.48
C ALA A 2 3.09 58.75 -39.79
N SER A 3 4.38 59.11 -39.80
CA SER A 3 5.46 58.14 -39.60
C SER A 3 5.50 57.72 -38.14
N LYS A 4 4.69 56.72 -37.76
CA LYS A 4 4.67 56.09 -36.43
C LYS A 4 3.96 54.72 -36.37
N ILE A 5 3.71 54.09 -37.52
CA ILE A 5 3.05 52.77 -37.65
C ILE A 5 4.03 51.74 -38.19
N LEU A 6 5.18 51.56 -37.52
CA LEU A 6 6.11 50.45 -37.82
C LEU A 6 6.92 49.98 -36.60
N LEU A 7 6.37 50.12 -35.39
CA LEU A 7 7.01 49.63 -34.16
C LEU A 7 5.99 49.09 -33.14
N SER A 8 4.91 48.47 -33.62
CA SER A 8 3.95 47.79 -32.75
C SER A 8 4.18 46.28 -32.77
N LEU A 9 4.89 45.80 -31.74
CA LEU A 9 4.81 44.44 -31.21
C LEU A 9 5.02 43.26 -32.19
N LEU A 10 6.19 43.21 -32.84
CA LEU A 10 6.79 41.89 -33.16
C LEU A 10 7.43 41.29 -31.89
N VAL A 11 6.57 40.98 -30.90
CA VAL A 11 6.92 40.17 -29.73
C VAL A 11 5.93 39.01 -29.67
N LEU A 12 5.87 38.24 -30.76
CA LEU A 12 5.34 36.88 -30.67
C LEU A 12 6.40 36.07 -29.91
N ALA A 13 6.06 35.73 -28.67
CA ALA A 13 7.01 35.15 -27.73
C ALA A 13 7.74 33.96 -28.34
N ALA A 14 9.06 33.96 -28.23
CA ALA A 14 9.86 32.76 -28.36
C ALA A 14 9.52 31.83 -27.19
N VAL A 15 8.40 31.11 -27.32
CA VAL A 15 8.23 29.83 -26.64
C VAL A 15 9.25 28.91 -27.28
N SER A 16 10.47 28.94 -26.72
CA SER A 16 11.39 27.83 -26.86
C SER A 16 10.59 26.58 -26.57
N PRO A 17 10.52 25.59 -27.48
CA PRO A 17 10.04 24.29 -27.09
C PRO A 17 10.99 23.84 -25.98
N ALA A 18 10.52 23.84 -24.74
CA ALA A 18 11.22 23.17 -23.67
C ALA A 18 11.29 21.72 -24.11
N GLU A 19 12.48 21.28 -24.52
CA GLU A 19 12.72 19.86 -24.73
C GLU A 19 12.25 19.17 -23.46
N LEU A 20 11.25 18.30 -23.61
CA LEU A 20 10.77 17.43 -22.55
C LEU A 20 11.92 16.46 -22.27
N ALA A 21 12.89 16.95 -21.49
CA ALA A 21 14.11 16.24 -21.18
C ALA A 21 13.71 14.94 -20.48
N ALA A 22 13.86 13.84 -21.21
CA ALA A 22 13.53 12.52 -20.73
C ALA A 22 14.16 12.35 -19.34
N PHE A 23 13.35 11.91 -18.39
CA PHE A 23 13.82 11.61 -17.06
C PHE A 23 14.25 10.15 -17.00
N ASP A 24 15.23 9.89 -16.17
CA ASP A 24 15.60 8.54 -15.80
C ASP A 24 15.49 8.41 -14.28
N VAL A 25 14.55 7.57 -13.83
CA VAL A 25 14.29 7.35 -12.41
C VAL A 25 15.49 6.74 -11.67
N ILE A 26 16.32 5.95 -12.35
CA ILE A 26 17.52 5.34 -11.75
C ILE A 26 18.63 6.38 -11.60
N GLN A 27 18.87 7.21 -12.63
CA GLN A 27 19.81 8.33 -12.53
C GLN A 27 19.41 9.33 -11.44
N MET A 28 18.12 9.59 -11.24
CA MET A 28 17.64 10.44 -10.14
C MET A 28 17.84 9.82 -8.74
N LEU A 29 18.12 8.51 -8.65
CA LEU A 29 18.38 7.77 -7.41
C LEU A 29 19.85 7.38 -7.20
N VAL A 30 20.74 7.56 -8.18
CA VAL A 30 22.12 7.03 -8.14
C VAL A 30 22.92 7.48 -6.91
N ASP A 31 22.84 8.77 -6.55
CA ASP A 31 23.54 9.35 -5.40
C ASP A 31 22.83 9.11 -4.04
N LYS A 32 21.87 8.17 -3.98
CA LYS A 32 20.96 7.99 -2.84
C LYS A 32 20.99 6.55 -2.33
N PRO A 33 22.07 6.13 -1.64
CA PRO A 33 22.30 4.74 -1.23
C PRO A 33 21.19 4.18 -0.33
N GLN A 34 20.41 5.02 0.35
CA GLN A 34 19.26 4.62 1.15
C GLN A 34 18.07 4.03 0.34
N TYR A 35 18.12 4.09 -0.99
CA TYR A 35 17.15 3.43 -1.91
C TYR A 35 17.83 2.45 -2.87
N ALA A 36 19.08 2.03 -2.61
CA ALA A 36 19.86 1.20 -3.54
C ALA A 36 19.19 -0.16 -3.82
N GLY A 37 18.66 -0.84 -2.79
CA GLY A 37 17.93 -2.10 -2.95
C GLY A 37 16.65 -1.93 -3.77
N PHE A 38 15.91 -0.85 -3.58
CA PHE A 38 14.70 -0.55 -4.38
C PHE A 38 15.05 -0.20 -5.84
N SER A 39 16.13 0.54 -6.06
CA SER A 39 16.63 0.89 -7.39
C SER A 39 17.03 -0.36 -8.18
N LYS A 40 17.78 -1.26 -7.56
CA LYS A 40 18.14 -2.57 -8.13
C LYS A 40 16.90 -3.39 -8.52
N VAL A 41 15.84 -3.35 -7.70
CA VAL A 41 14.58 -4.05 -7.99
C VAL A 41 13.84 -3.42 -9.18
N LEU A 42 13.81 -2.09 -9.29
CA LEU A 42 13.23 -1.39 -10.45
C LEU A 42 13.93 -1.77 -11.77
N GLU A 43 15.26 -1.93 -11.74
CA GLU A 43 16.05 -2.41 -12.88
C GLU A 43 15.77 -3.89 -13.20
N GLN A 44 15.87 -4.76 -12.19
CA GLN A 44 15.66 -6.21 -12.35
C GLN A 44 14.25 -6.56 -12.87
N THR A 45 13.23 -5.82 -12.44
CA THR A 45 11.84 -5.99 -12.90
C THR A 45 11.53 -5.26 -14.22
N LYS A 46 12.50 -4.50 -14.75
CA LYS A 46 12.40 -3.60 -15.93
C LYS A 46 11.40 -2.44 -15.78
N VAL A 47 10.78 -2.28 -14.61
CA VAL A 47 9.82 -1.22 -14.31
C VAL A 47 10.46 0.17 -14.44
N ALA A 48 11.76 0.32 -14.18
CA ALA A 48 12.49 1.56 -14.47
C ALA A 48 12.38 2.00 -15.94
N GLY A 49 12.58 1.06 -16.87
CA GLY A 49 12.50 1.32 -18.31
C GLY A 49 11.09 1.67 -18.76
N GLU A 50 10.08 0.97 -18.22
CA GLU A 50 8.67 1.28 -18.46
C GLU A 50 8.29 2.67 -17.90
N ALA A 51 8.77 3.05 -16.72
CA ALA A 51 8.54 4.35 -16.11
C ALA A 51 9.19 5.51 -16.90
N ASN A 52 10.41 5.31 -17.40
CA ASN A 52 11.16 6.30 -18.18
C ASN A 52 10.52 6.57 -19.58
N GLN A 53 9.60 5.71 -20.05
CA GLN A 53 8.84 5.93 -21.29
C GLN A 53 7.56 6.77 -21.09
N LEU A 54 7.18 7.07 -19.83
CA LEU A 54 6.01 7.88 -19.55
C LEU A 54 6.30 9.37 -19.80
N LYS A 55 5.32 10.09 -20.35
CA LYS A 55 5.41 11.57 -20.49
C LYS A 55 5.54 12.27 -19.14
N ALA A 56 4.92 11.69 -18.11
CA ALA A 56 5.05 12.10 -16.73
C ALA A 56 4.80 10.92 -15.79
N ALA A 57 5.50 10.86 -14.66
CA ALA A 57 5.41 9.77 -13.70
C ALA A 57 5.56 10.25 -12.26
N SER A 58 5.06 9.45 -11.30
CA SER A 58 5.47 9.61 -9.90
C SER A 58 5.93 8.28 -9.33
N LEU A 59 7.14 8.23 -8.79
CA LEU A 59 7.73 7.04 -8.21
C LEU A 59 7.67 7.10 -6.69
N LEU A 60 6.97 6.14 -6.09
CA LEU A 60 6.96 5.91 -4.65
C LEU A 60 8.15 5.01 -4.30
N VAL A 61 9.18 5.55 -3.64
CA VAL A 61 10.39 4.79 -3.27
C VAL A 61 10.31 4.29 -1.84
N VAL A 62 10.80 3.07 -1.64
CA VAL A 62 10.84 2.39 -0.35
C VAL A 62 12.28 2.44 0.16
N PRO A 63 12.54 2.88 1.41
CA PRO A 63 13.89 2.90 1.97
C PRO A 63 14.43 1.49 2.23
N GLU A 64 15.76 1.35 2.22
CA GLU A 64 16.48 0.08 2.42
C GLU A 64 16.06 -0.70 3.68
N LYS A 65 15.56 0.00 4.70
CA LYS A 65 15.06 -0.58 5.95
C LYS A 65 13.81 -1.44 5.75
N THR A 66 12.95 -1.11 4.79
CA THR A 66 11.65 -1.77 4.58
C THR A 66 11.52 -2.48 3.23
N VAL A 67 12.50 -2.36 2.32
CA VAL A 67 12.51 -3.05 1.02
C VAL A 67 12.54 -4.59 1.13
N LYS A 68 12.94 -5.15 2.28
CA LYS A 68 13.07 -6.61 2.51
C LYS A 68 11.79 -7.40 2.26
N SER A 69 10.62 -6.87 2.65
CA SER A 69 9.33 -7.54 2.42
C SER A 69 8.91 -7.52 0.95
N LEU A 70 9.40 -6.54 0.17
CA LEU A 70 9.19 -6.46 -1.26
C LEU A 70 10.02 -7.53 -1.99
N VAL A 71 11.33 -7.61 -1.74
CA VAL A 71 12.22 -8.59 -2.40
C VAL A 71 11.98 -10.05 -2.00
N ALA A 72 11.25 -10.30 -0.90
CA ALA A 72 10.82 -11.63 -0.49
C ALA A 72 9.64 -12.17 -1.33
N LEU A 73 9.04 -11.36 -2.20
CA LEU A 73 7.94 -11.79 -3.08
C LEU A 73 8.44 -12.69 -4.23
N PRO A 74 7.64 -13.68 -4.67
CA PRO A 74 7.86 -14.38 -5.94
C PRO A 74 7.92 -13.40 -7.12
N ALA A 75 8.71 -13.70 -8.15
CA ALA A 75 9.03 -12.79 -9.25
C ALA A 75 7.80 -12.10 -9.89
N ASP A 76 6.71 -12.85 -10.12
CA ASP A 76 5.47 -12.32 -10.68
C ASP A 76 4.83 -11.26 -9.77
N LYS A 77 4.72 -11.56 -8.47
CA LYS A 77 4.20 -10.64 -7.45
C LYS A 77 5.15 -9.47 -7.20
N LEU A 78 6.46 -9.68 -7.28
CA LEU A 78 7.48 -8.65 -7.17
C LEU A 78 7.31 -7.60 -8.27
N ARG A 79 7.23 -8.01 -9.54
CA ARG A 79 7.00 -7.07 -10.66
C ARG A 79 5.69 -6.30 -10.49
N GLN A 80 4.60 -6.98 -10.13
CA GLN A 80 3.31 -6.32 -9.87
C GLN A 80 3.39 -5.29 -8.75
N ALA A 81 4.02 -5.64 -7.62
CA ALA A 81 4.22 -4.74 -6.50
C ALA A 81 5.00 -3.48 -6.93
N VAL A 82 6.11 -3.67 -7.63
CA VAL A 82 7.01 -2.58 -8.06
C VAL A 82 6.35 -1.69 -9.11
N ALA A 83 5.61 -2.26 -10.07
CA ALA A 83 4.80 -1.49 -11.02
C ALA A 83 3.70 -0.67 -10.31
N ASN A 84 3.16 -1.15 -9.19
CA ASN A 84 2.17 -0.41 -8.40
C ASN A 84 2.76 0.78 -7.62
N HIS A 85 4.09 0.89 -7.51
CA HIS A 85 4.77 2.07 -6.94
C HIS A 85 5.00 3.18 -7.98
N VAL A 86 4.72 2.94 -9.27
CA VAL A 86 4.84 3.94 -10.34
C VAL A 86 3.46 4.47 -10.71
N LEU A 87 3.15 5.72 -10.41
CA LEU A 87 1.93 6.40 -10.83
C LEU A 87 2.07 6.91 -12.27
N LEU A 88 1.03 6.72 -13.09
CA LEU A 88 0.96 7.11 -14.52
C LEU A 88 0.81 8.63 -14.75
N SER A 89 0.98 9.45 -13.71
CA SER A 89 0.81 10.90 -13.78
C SER A 89 1.68 11.57 -12.72
N TYR A 90 1.98 12.85 -12.95
CA TYR A 90 2.74 13.66 -12.01
C TYR A 90 1.88 14.09 -10.81
N PHE A 91 2.30 13.63 -9.63
CA PHE A 91 1.81 13.95 -8.31
C PHE A 91 2.99 14.33 -7.44
N ASP A 92 2.93 15.49 -6.83
CA ASP A 92 3.81 15.94 -5.75
C ASP A 92 2.95 16.16 -4.48
N PRO A 93 3.54 16.41 -3.30
CA PRO A 93 2.75 16.61 -2.09
C PRO A 93 1.77 17.78 -2.20
N ILE A 94 2.07 18.79 -3.02
CA ILE A 94 1.24 19.98 -3.22
C ILE A 94 -0.04 19.58 -4.00
N LYS A 95 0.09 18.93 -5.16
CA LYS A 95 -1.04 18.42 -5.94
C LYS A 95 -1.86 17.37 -5.20
N LEU A 96 -1.22 16.56 -4.35
CA LEU A 96 -1.91 15.61 -3.49
C LEU A 96 -2.74 16.33 -2.41
N ASP A 97 -2.20 17.41 -1.83
CA ASP A 97 -2.87 18.22 -0.83
C ASP A 97 -4.05 19.04 -1.41
N GLU A 98 -3.87 19.61 -2.60
CA GLU A 98 -4.86 20.40 -3.37
C GLU A 98 -6.06 19.59 -3.90
N MET A 99 -6.09 18.26 -3.72
CA MET A 99 -7.22 17.44 -4.15
C MET A 99 -8.52 17.83 -3.42
N LYS A 100 -9.60 17.98 -4.20
CA LYS A 100 -10.95 18.30 -3.71
C LYS A 100 -11.48 17.29 -2.67
N THR A 101 -11.03 16.05 -2.75
CA THR A 101 -11.43 14.95 -1.87
C THR A 101 -10.24 14.48 -1.04
N ARG A 102 -10.50 14.14 0.23
CA ARG A 102 -9.48 13.54 1.13
C ARG A 102 -9.10 12.11 0.77
N THR A 103 -9.75 11.52 -0.22
CA THR A 103 -9.40 10.21 -0.79
C THR A 103 -9.42 10.29 -2.30
N ALA A 104 -8.58 9.48 -2.95
CA ALA A 104 -8.53 9.37 -4.41
C ALA A 104 -8.05 7.99 -4.86
N LEU A 105 -8.29 7.69 -6.13
CA LEU A 105 -7.78 6.51 -6.83
C LEU A 105 -6.74 6.97 -7.85
N LEU A 106 -5.48 6.58 -7.65
CA LEU A 106 -4.35 7.02 -8.47
C LEU A 106 -3.93 5.86 -9.40
N PRO A 107 -4.00 6.02 -10.74
CA PRO A 107 -3.65 4.95 -11.67
C PRO A 107 -2.14 4.70 -11.68
N THR A 108 -1.76 3.43 -11.60
CA THR A 108 -0.36 2.98 -11.55
C THR A 108 0.05 2.26 -12.83
N LEU A 109 1.35 2.04 -13.05
CA LEU A 109 1.86 1.36 -14.23
C LEU A 109 1.26 -0.06 -14.40
N LEU A 110 0.90 -0.72 -13.29
CA LEU A 110 0.21 -2.00 -13.31
C LEU A 110 -1.16 -1.93 -14.03
N SER A 111 -1.81 -0.76 -14.15
CA SER A 111 -3.05 -0.56 -14.94
C SER A 111 -2.91 -0.94 -16.41
N ASN A 112 -1.69 -0.94 -16.95
CA ASN A 112 -1.40 -1.35 -18.32
C ASN A 112 -1.61 -2.87 -18.53
N THR A 113 -1.56 -3.66 -17.46
CA THR A 113 -1.78 -5.13 -17.49
C THR A 113 -3.06 -5.52 -16.77
N ASP A 114 -3.36 -4.93 -15.61
CA ASP A 114 -4.55 -5.18 -14.80
C ASP A 114 -5.14 -3.86 -14.27
N LYS A 115 -6.31 -3.46 -14.77
CA LYS A 115 -6.98 -2.22 -14.38
C LYS A 115 -7.62 -2.25 -12.99
N ALA A 116 -7.89 -3.43 -12.43
CA ALA A 116 -8.50 -3.57 -11.11
C ALA A 116 -7.43 -3.54 -10.00
N LEU A 117 -6.27 -4.15 -10.24
CA LEU A 117 -5.13 -4.16 -9.33
C LEU A 117 -4.20 -2.95 -9.51
N GLY A 118 -4.17 -2.35 -10.69
CA GLY A 118 -3.29 -1.23 -11.05
C GLY A 118 -3.73 0.16 -10.58
N VAL A 119 -4.43 0.24 -9.45
CA VAL A 119 -4.96 1.49 -8.90
C VAL A 119 -4.57 1.59 -7.43
N LEU A 120 -3.92 2.69 -7.07
CA LEU A 120 -3.49 2.96 -5.71
C LEU A 120 -4.55 3.79 -4.97
N ASN A 121 -4.92 3.35 -3.77
CA ASN A 121 -5.72 4.16 -2.86
C ASN A 121 -4.84 5.25 -2.26
N TYR A 122 -5.30 6.49 -2.33
CA TYR A 122 -4.75 7.64 -1.61
C TYR A 122 -5.71 8.10 -0.52
N SER A 123 -5.19 8.48 0.64
CA SER A 123 -5.94 9.21 1.65
C SER A 123 -5.12 10.30 2.35
N LYS A 124 -5.80 11.38 2.78
CA LYS A 124 -5.27 12.48 3.57
C LYS A 124 -5.99 12.54 4.92
N ALA A 125 -5.23 12.46 6.00
CA ALA A 125 -5.73 12.58 7.37
C ALA A 125 -6.00 14.06 7.76
N ASP A 126 -6.66 14.26 8.90
CA ASP A 126 -7.01 15.61 9.40
C ASP A 126 -5.79 16.48 9.75
N ASP A 127 -4.65 15.85 10.04
CA ASP A 127 -3.35 16.50 10.30
C ASP A 127 -2.56 16.83 9.01
N GLY A 128 -3.13 16.54 7.83
CA GLY A 128 -2.47 16.70 6.53
C GLY A 128 -1.56 15.53 6.14
N GLN A 129 -1.36 14.52 7.00
CA GLN A 129 -0.53 13.37 6.65
C GLN A 129 -1.19 12.56 5.54
N MET A 130 -0.41 12.30 4.49
CA MET A 130 -0.83 11.52 3.32
C MET A 130 -0.44 10.05 3.47
N TYR A 131 -1.33 9.17 3.02
CA TYR A 131 -1.19 7.72 3.08
C TYR A 131 -1.54 7.09 1.73
N PHE A 132 -0.92 5.94 1.46
CA PHE A 132 -1.15 5.13 0.27
C PHE A 132 -1.44 3.67 0.65
N GLY A 133 -2.22 2.97 -0.19
CA GLY A 133 -2.52 1.56 -0.03
C GLY A 133 -2.88 0.88 -1.34
N ALA A 134 -2.66 -0.43 -1.41
CA ALA A 134 -3.12 -1.26 -2.54
C ALA A 134 -4.66 -1.25 -2.64
N PRO A 135 -5.25 -1.53 -3.82
CA PRO A 135 -6.70 -1.56 -3.94
C PRO A 135 -7.26 -2.67 -3.05
N GLY A 136 -8.34 -2.40 -2.33
CA GLY A 136 -8.90 -3.31 -1.31
C GLY A 136 -8.08 -3.45 -0.01
N ALA A 137 -6.91 -2.83 0.12
CA ALA A 137 -6.09 -2.85 1.33
C ALA A 137 -6.15 -1.51 2.11
N PRO A 138 -5.88 -1.51 3.43
CA PRO A 138 -5.74 -0.27 4.20
C PRO A 138 -4.58 0.60 3.70
N CYS A 139 -4.75 1.93 3.79
CA CYS A 139 -3.70 2.89 3.45
C CYS A 139 -2.74 3.04 4.65
N VAL A 140 -1.65 2.26 4.65
CA VAL A 140 -0.65 2.24 5.74
C VAL A 140 0.65 2.95 5.38
N ALA A 141 1.00 3.02 4.09
CA ALA A 141 2.26 3.60 3.63
C ALA A 141 2.19 5.13 3.67
N LYS A 142 2.87 5.74 4.64
CA LYS A 142 2.89 7.20 4.82
C LYS A 142 3.82 7.86 3.80
N LEU A 143 3.40 8.97 3.21
CA LEU A 143 4.29 9.89 2.51
C LEU A 143 5.26 10.52 3.52
N VAL A 144 6.57 10.29 3.37
CA VAL A 144 7.59 10.81 4.30
C VAL A 144 8.17 12.14 3.79
N LYS A 145 8.59 12.19 2.53
CA LYS A 145 9.23 13.37 1.91
C LYS A 145 9.35 13.23 0.40
N VAL A 146 9.63 14.34 -0.29
CA VAL A 146 10.14 14.31 -1.67
C VAL A 146 11.63 13.97 -1.64
N VAL A 147 12.06 13.10 -2.55
CA VAL A 147 13.43 12.61 -2.69
C VAL A 147 14.14 13.29 -3.85
N ALA A 148 13.44 13.46 -4.96
CA ALA A 148 13.87 14.22 -6.14
C ALA A 148 12.64 14.59 -6.96
N ALA A 149 12.64 15.73 -7.64
CA ALA A 149 11.55 16.10 -8.53
C ALA A 149 12.04 16.95 -9.71
N ARG A 150 11.39 16.79 -10.86
CA ARG A 150 11.39 17.72 -11.98
C ARG A 150 9.93 18.17 -12.17
N PRO A 151 9.57 19.43 -11.86
CA PRO A 151 8.18 19.90 -11.90
C PRO A 151 7.44 19.51 -13.17
N TYR A 152 6.19 19.10 -13.02
CA TYR A 152 5.28 18.64 -14.09
C TYR A 152 5.71 17.38 -14.86
N THR A 153 6.91 16.84 -14.64
CA THR A 153 7.45 15.70 -15.40
C THR A 153 7.63 14.47 -14.51
N VAL A 154 8.45 14.54 -13.46
CA VAL A 154 8.68 13.39 -12.57
C VAL A 154 8.79 13.80 -11.11
N SER A 155 8.15 13.02 -10.24
CA SER A 155 8.19 13.19 -8.78
C SER A 155 8.61 11.89 -8.13
N ILE A 156 9.69 11.90 -7.34
CA ILE A 156 10.16 10.75 -6.57
C ILE A 156 9.92 11.05 -5.10
N MET A 157 9.12 10.22 -4.44
CA MET A 157 8.60 10.43 -3.09
C MET A 157 8.86 9.21 -2.21
N GLU A 158 9.41 9.41 -1.01
CA GLU A 158 9.65 8.32 -0.06
C GLU A 158 8.35 7.95 0.65
N ILE A 159 8.05 6.66 0.70
CA ILE A 159 6.98 6.09 1.52
C ILE A 159 7.55 5.24 2.67
N SER A 160 6.87 5.22 3.81
CA SER A 160 7.36 4.52 5.02
C SER A 160 7.45 3.00 4.85
N GLU A 161 6.51 2.41 4.11
CA GLU A 161 6.32 0.97 3.96
C GLU A 161 6.01 0.63 2.49
N PRO A 162 6.47 -0.52 1.97
CA PRO A 162 6.16 -0.94 0.61
C PRO A 162 4.67 -1.27 0.44
N ILE A 163 4.10 -0.87 -0.69
CA ILE A 163 2.73 -1.22 -1.08
C ILE A 163 2.73 -2.62 -1.67
N LEU A 164 2.21 -3.59 -0.91
CA LEU A 164 2.19 -5.00 -1.31
C LEU A 164 0.86 -5.37 -2.04
N PRO A 165 0.89 -6.23 -3.08
CA PRO A 165 -0.31 -6.74 -3.75
C PRO A 165 -1.24 -7.50 -2.79
N LEU A 166 -2.53 -7.56 -3.12
CA LEU A 166 -3.49 -8.39 -2.38
C LEU A 166 -3.03 -9.86 -2.30
N GLY A 167 -3.18 -10.48 -1.12
CA GLY A 167 -2.74 -11.86 -0.90
C GLY A 167 -1.22 -12.07 -0.94
N SER A 168 -0.43 -11.05 -0.57
CA SER A 168 1.03 -11.17 -0.42
C SER A 168 1.58 -10.82 0.97
N GLY A 169 0.82 -10.11 1.80
CA GLY A 169 1.06 -10.04 3.24
C GLY A 169 0.43 -11.22 3.98
N LYS A 170 0.99 -11.59 5.14
CA LYS A 170 0.22 -12.30 6.17
C LYS A 170 -0.89 -11.34 6.67
N PRO A 171 -2.07 -11.85 7.08
CA PRO A 171 -3.11 -11.01 7.66
C PRO A 171 -2.73 -10.59 9.08
N ASP A 172 -1.81 -9.63 9.21
CA ASP A 172 -1.54 -8.97 10.48
C ASP A 172 -2.74 -8.10 10.89
N ALA A 173 -2.96 -8.06 12.21
CA ALA A 173 -4.25 -7.74 12.81
C ALA A 173 -4.87 -6.41 12.33
N ALA A 174 -6.16 -6.45 11.99
CA ALA A 174 -6.93 -5.26 11.71
C ALA A 174 -6.82 -4.24 12.88
N PRO A 175 -6.64 -2.94 12.61
CA PRO A 175 -6.62 -1.93 13.65
C PRO A 175 -7.95 -1.96 14.40
N GLY A 176 -7.88 -2.13 15.72
CA GLY A 176 -9.02 -2.48 16.55
C GLY A 176 -10.21 -1.53 16.41
N ARG A 177 -11.43 -2.08 16.48
CA ARG A 177 -12.68 -1.31 16.52
C ARG A 177 -12.58 -0.20 17.57
N ARG A 178 -12.51 1.06 17.09
CA ARG A 178 -12.51 2.26 17.93
C ARG A 178 -13.83 2.31 18.71
N GLY A 179 -13.79 2.00 20.00
CA GLY A 179 -14.97 1.74 20.81
C GLY A 179 -15.90 2.94 20.93
N LYS A 180 -17.22 2.71 20.82
CA LYS A 180 -18.25 3.72 21.06
C LYS A 180 -19.05 3.37 22.31
N GLY A 181 -18.73 4.07 23.40
CA GLY A 181 -19.65 4.44 24.49
C GLY A 181 -20.31 3.32 25.32
N GLY A 182 -19.80 3.11 26.53
CA GLY A 182 -20.51 2.43 27.61
C GLY A 182 -20.05 2.95 28.98
N LYS A 183 -20.78 3.93 29.56
CA LYS A 183 -20.51 4.43 30.92
C LYS A 183 -21.03 3.41 31.94
N GLY A 184 -20.16 2.85 32.79
CA GLY A 184 -20.54 1.90 33.84
C GLY A 184 -19.51 1.88 34.98
N LYS A 185 -19.94 2.30 36.17
CA LYS A 185 -19.15 2.62 37.38
C LYS A 185 -18.12 1.58 37.85
N ILE A 186 -17.04 2.10 38.45
CA ILE A 186 -15.97 1.39 39.17
C ILE A 186 -16.42 0.99 40.59
N LYS A 187 -16.13 -0.23 41.07
CA LYS A 187 -15.27 -0.47 42.26
C LYS A 187 -14.89 -1.94 42.51
N PRO A 188 -13.74 -2.23 43.17
CA PRO A 188 -13.21 -3.58 43.39
C PRO A 188 -13.30 -4.05 44.86
N ALA A 189 -13.29 -5.38 45.05
CA ALA A 189 -12.86 -6.19 46.20
C ALA A 189 -13.27 -7.65 45.91
N GLY A 190 -12.59 -8.71 46.35
CA GLY A 190 -11.34 -8.86 47.10
C GLY A 190 -10.87 -10.32 47.04
N LEU A 191 -9.72 -10.63 47.64
CA LEU A 191 -9.29 -12.02 47.90
C LEU A 191 -10.13 -12.61 49.04
N ASP A 192 -10.47 -13.91 48.98
CA ASP A 192 -9.92 -14.90 49.92
C ASP A 192 -10.25 -16.36 49.52
N GLU A 193 -9.64 -17.32 50.21
CA GLU A 193 -9.67 -18.77 49.98
C GLU A 193 -10.80 -19.54 50.70
N SER A 194 -11.03 -20.78 50.24
CA SER A 194 -11.45 -21.99 50.99
C SER A 194 -12.71 -21.98 51.87
N SER A 195 -13.66 -22.89 51.59
CA SER A 195 -13.69 -24.21 52.28
C SER A 195 -14.89 -25.10 51.92
N GLU A 196 -14.64 -26.42 51.97
CA GLU A 196 -15.48 -27.60 52.32
C GLU A 196 -17.02 -27.59 52.11
N VAL A 197 -17.66 -28.54 51.40
CA VAL A 197 -17.75 -30.03 51.54
C VAL A 197 -18.89 -30.52 52.46
N THR A 198 -19.53 -31.63 52.05
CA THR A 198 -20.68 -32.38 52.63
C THR A 198 -22.10 -31.91 52.25
N GLY A 199 -23.06 -32.80 51.93
CA GLY A 199 -23.00 -34.26 51.72
C GLY A 199 -24.40 -34.92 51.59
N LYS A 200 -24.45 -36.26 51.35
CA LYS A 200 -25.66 -37.15 51.33
C LYS A 200 -26.67 -36.89 50.17
N THR A 201 -27.52 -37.79 49.64
CA THR A 201 -27.92 -39.25 49.76
C THR A 201 -28.77 -39.58 48.50
N ASP A 202 -29.12 -40.80 48.03
CA ASP A 202 -28.89 -42.21 48.43
C ASP A 202 -29.20 -43.21 47.28
N ASP A 203 -28.68 -44.44 47.38
CA ASP A 203 -29.16 -45.77 46.89
C ASP A 203 -29.57 -46.14 45.42
N ALA A 204 -29.60 -47.47 45.21
CA ALA A 204 -30.39 -48.29 44.24
C ALA A 204 -29.99 -48.48 42.74
N ALA A 205 -29.12 -49.49 42.54
CA ALA A 205 -29.37 -50.74 41.76
C ALA A 205 -29.64 -50.79 40.23
N GLY A 206 -29.01 -51.79 39.56
CA GLY A 206 -29.43 -52.38 38.26
C GLY A 206 -28.47 -52.14 37.08
N LYS A 207 -27.31 -52.80 37.01
CA LYS A 207 -27.05 -54.08 36.30
C LYS A 207 -27.35 -54.10 34.79
N ALA A 208 -26.27 -53.98 33.99
CA ALA A 208 -25.83 -54.80 32.83
C ALA A 208 -26.83 -55.13 31.67
N GLU A 209 -26.44 -55.36 30.41
CA GLU A 209 -25.26 -56.00 29.81
C GLU A 209 -24.88 -55.38 28.45
N SER A 210 -23.63 -55.53 28.01
CA SER A 210 -23.26 -55.48 26.58
C SER A 210 -23.37 -56.88 25.96
N PRO A 211 -23.40 -56.99 24.63
CA PRO A 211 -22.23 -57.65 24.03
C PRO A 211 -21.70 -57.04 22.73
N GLU A 212 -20.42 -57.30 22.53
CA GLU A 212 -19.61 -57.16 21.33
C GLU A 212 -20.01 -58.22 20.26
N SER A 213 -19.95 -57.89 18.96
CA SER A 213 -19.12 -58.63 17.96
C SER A 213 -19.35 -58.23 16.48
N ALA A 214 -18.23 -57.88 15.84
CA ALA A 214 -17.79 -58.22 14.47
C ALA A 214 -18.52 -57.78 13.17
N ALA A 215 -17.68 -57.17 12.32
CA ALA A 215 -17.45 -57.43 10.89
C ALA A 215 -18.47 -56.99 9.82
N ALA A 216 -18.04 -56.03 8.96
CA ALA A 216 -17.47 -56.31 7.62
C ALA A 216 -17.55 -55.08 6.69
N ALA A 217 -16.44 -54.76 6.01
CA ALA A 217 -16.46 -53.94 4.78
C ALA A 217 -16.65 -54.87 3.56
N PRO A 218 -17.10 -54.36 2.40
CA PRO A 218 -16.14 -53.76 1.46
C PRO A 218 -16.68 -52.54 0.66
N SER A 219 -15.76 -51.90 -0.09
CA SER A 219 -16.02 -50.87 -1.11
C SER A 219 -16.27 -51.53 -2.51
N PRO A 220 -16.16 -50.82 -3.66
CA PRO A 220 -17.17 -49.93 -4.26
C PRO A 220 -17.61 -50.37 -5.69
N ALA A 221 -18.62 -49.71 -6.27
CA ALA A 221 -19.02 -49.77 -7.68
C ALA A 221 -19.98 -48.60 -7.97
N SER A 222 -20.01 -47.91 -9.12
CA SER A 222 -19.12 -47.87 -10.31
C SER A 222 -19.16 -46.46 -10.91
#